data_AF-A0A1X2GD27-F1
#
_entry.id   AF-A0A1X2GD27-F1
#
_cell.length_a   1.000
_cell.length_b   1.000
_cell.length_c   1.000
_cell.angle_alpha   90.00
_cell.angle_beta   90.00
_cell.angle_gamma   90.00
#
_symmetry.space_group_name_H-M   'P 1'
#
loop_
_entity.id
_entity.type
_entity.pdbx_description
1 polymer ?
#
loop_
_entity_poly.entity_id
_entity_poly.type
_entity_poly.pdbx_seq_one_letter_code
_entity_poly.pdbx_strand_id
1 'polypeptide(L)' 'MSALPTLLPSPSSLPSRQSSLRLGTLNCRGLAKISKPDTQQHFIRFLRNHNFSILALQETHANSDTVISSF' A
#
# COMPACT_ATOMS: atom_id res chain seq x y z
N MET A 1 -47.53 40.66 10.66
CA MET A 1 -46.91 39.81 9.62
C MET A 1 -45.46 39.58 10.04
N SER A 2 -45.18 38.47 10.70
CA SER A 2 -43.86 38.13 11.26
C SER A 2 -43.02 37.45 10.17
N ALA A 3 -41.83 37.97 9.89
CA ALA A 3 -40.90 37.40 8.92
C ALA A 3 -40.30 36.08 9.45
N LEU A 4 -40.26 35.06 8.59
CA LEU A 4 -39.66 33.75 8.88
C LEU A 4 -38.13 33.91 8.96
N PRO A 5 -37.43 33.26 9.91
CA PRO A 5 -35.97 33.35 9.97
C PRO A 5 -35.36 32.54 8.82
N THR A 6 -34.61 33.21 7.94
CA THR A 6 -33.82 32.56 6.90
C THR A 6 -32.66 31.80 7.57
N LEU A 7 -32.74 30.47 7.60
CA LEU A 7 -31.64 29.62 8.04
C LEU A 7 -30.51 29.70 7.01
N LEU A 8 -29.39 30.32 7.39
CA LEU A 8 -28.16 30.28 6.60
C LEU A 8 -27.65 28.84 6.51
N PRO A 9 -27.17 28.38 5.33
CA PRO A 9 -26.59 27.05 5.20
C PRO A 9 -25.34 26.93 6.07
N SER A 10 -25.25 25.86 6.86
CA SER A 10 -24.10 25.61 7.73
C SER A 10 -22.81 25.41 6.90
N PRO A 11 -21.66 25.93 7.33
CA PRO A 11 -20.40 25.92 6.57
C PRO A 11 -19.75 24.53 6.38
N SER A 12 -20.42 23.44 6.72
CA SER A 12 -19.84 22.10 6.86
C SER A 12 -19.97 21.18 5.64
N SER A 13 -20.53 21.61 4.51
CA SER A 13 -20.71 20.74 3.32
C SER A 13 -19.69 20.98 2.20
N LEU A 14 -18.43 21.30 2.54
CA LEU A 14 -17.36 21.20 1.55
C LEU A 14 -17.23 19.73 1.14
N PRO A 15 -17.28 19.39 -0.17
CA PRO A 15 -17.11 18.02 -0.60
C PRO A 15 -15.71 17.56 -0.22
N SER A 16 -15.61 16.75 0.84
CA SER A 16 -14.35 16.13 1.21
C SER A 16 -13.97 15.17 0.09
N ARG A 17 -12.93 15.50 -0.67
CA ARG A 17 -12.34 14.57 -1.63
C ARG A 17 -11.80 13.40 -0.82
N GLN A 18 -12.56 12.31 -0.80
CA GLN A 18 -12.20 11.11 -0.07
C GLN A 18 -11.11 10.37 -0.84
N SER A 19 -9.85 10.67 -0.54
CA SER A 19 -8.71 9.94 -1.06
C SER A 19 -8.57 8.60 -0.33
N SER A 20 -8.61 7.50 -1.08
CA SER A 20 -8.36 6.16 -0.58
C SER A 20 -6.86 5.92 -0.41
N LEU A 21 -6.42 5.58 0.80
CA LEU A 21 -5.06 5.11 1.08
C LEU A 21 -5.07 3.60 1.23
N ARG A 22 -4.47 2.88 0.27
CA ARG A 22 -4.29 1.42 0.35
C ARG A 22 -3.00 1.10 1.09
N LEU A 23 -3.13 0.62 2.33
CA LEU A 23 -2.00 0.12 3.11
C LEU A 23 -1.92 -1.41 3.01
N GLY A 24 -0.72 -1.94 2.85
CA GLY A 24 -0.43 -3.38 2.91
C GLY A 24 0.73 -3.67 3.85
N THR A 25 0.73 -4.85 4.46
CA THR A 25 1.87 -5.39 5.20
C THR A 25 2.20 -6.77 4.66
N LEU A 26 3.49 -7.08 4.56
CA LEU A 26 3.96 -8.38 4.11
C LEU A 26 5.16 -8.80 4.96
N ASN A 27 5.08 -10.01 5.50
CA ASN A 27 6.22 -10.68 6.07
C ASN A 27 6.93 -11.50 4.98
N CYS A 28 8.17 -11.12 4.68
CA CYS A 28 8.99 -11.77 3.67
C CYS A 28 9.62 -13.07 4.15
N ARG A 29 9.58 -13.40 5.45
CA ARG A 29 10.10 -14.64 6.05
C ARG A 29 11.52 -15.02 5.57
N GLY A 30 12.38 -14.03 5.33
CA GLY A 30 13.72 -14.26 4.77
C GLY A 30 13.74 -14.96 3.40
N LEU A 31 12.65 -14.91 2.63
CA LEU A 31 12.47 -15.67 1.39
C LEU A 31 13.32 -15.15 0.25
N ALA A 32 14.62 -15.44 0.29
CA ALA A 32 15.37 -15.67 -0.92
C ALA A 32 14.86 -17.01 -1.51
N LYS A 33 13.82 -16.96 -2.35
CA LYS A 33 13.37 -18.15 -3.13
C LYS A 33 14.31 -18.38 -4.31
N ILE A 34 15.61 -18.53 -4.02
CA ILE A 34 16.68 -18.65 -5.03
C ILE A 34 16.43 -19.89 -5.91
N SER A 35 15.79 -20.92 -5.36
CA SER A 35 15.46 -22.14 -6.10
C SER A 35 14.32 -21.99 -7.14
N LYS A 36 13.57 -20.87 -7.14
CA LYS A 36 12.39 -20.66 -8.02
C LYS A 36 12.23 -19.18 -8.45
N PRO A 37 13.11 -18.68 -9.35
CA PRO A 37 13.08 -17.28 -9.79
C PRO A 37 11.73 -16.87 -10.43
N ASP A 38 11.07 -17.76 -11.16
CA ASP A 38 9.75 -17.47 -11.77
C ASP A 38 8.69 -17.18 -10.71
N THR A 39 8.69 -17.93 -9.60
CA THR A 39 7.74 -17.73 -8.50
C THR A 39 7.96 -16.38 -7.81
N GLN A 40 9.21 -15.94 -7.70
CA GLN A 40 9.54 -14.62 -7.16
C GLN A 40 9.03 -13.51 -8.07
N GLN A 41 9.27 -13.61 -9.38
CA GLN A 41 8.80 -12.60 -10.34
C GLN A 41 7.27 -12.50 -10.37
N HIS A 42 6.57 -13.63 -10.35
CA HIS A 42 5.10 -13.66 -10.26
C HIS A 42 4.59 -13.00 -8.99
N PHE A 43 5.23 -13.26 -7.86
CA PHE A 43 4.85 -12.66 -6.58
C PHE A 43 5.11 -11.15 -6.54
N ILE A 44 6.23 -10.67 -7.10
CA ILE A 44 6.50 -9.24 -7.23
C ILE A 44 5.48 -8.56 -8.16
N ARG A 45 5.14 -9.19 -9.30
CA ARG A 45 4.08 -8.67 -10.19
C ARG A 45 2.73 -8.61 -9.48
N PHE A 46 2.39 -9.64 -8.72
CA PHE A 46 1.17 -9.66 -7.90
C PHE A 46 1.12 -8.47 -6.93
N LEU A 47 2.21 -8.20 -6.21
CA LEU A 47 2.28 -7.05 -5.30
C LEU A 47 2.15 -5.70 -6.02
N ARG A 48 2.77 -5.55 -7.21
CA ARG A 48 2.68 -4.34 -8.02
C ARG A 48 1.26 -4.10 -8.55
N ASN A 49 0.57 -5.16 -8.96
CA ASN A 49 -0.80 -5.09 -9.47
C ASN A 49 -1.84 -4.77 -8.38
N HIS A 50 -1.47 -4.86 -7.10
CA HIS A 50 -2.37 -4.53 -6.00
C HIS A 50 -2.45 -3.03 -5.67
N ASN A 51 -1.72 -2.16 -6.39
CA ASN A 51 -1.82 -0.69 -6.27
C ASN A 51 -1.84 -0.19 -4.80
N PHE A 52 -0.95 -0.72 -3.95
CA PHE A 52 -0.81 -0.21 -2.58
C PHE A 52 -0.23 1.20 -2.61
N SER A 53 -0.81 2.11 -1.83
CA SER A 53 -0.26 3.44 -1.56
C SER A 53 0.98 3.32 -0.68
N ILE A 54 0.95 2.41 0.31
CA ILE A 54 2.06 2.11 1.22
C ILE A 54 2.09 0.60 1.43
N LEU A 55 3.26 -0.01 1.26
CA LEU A 55 3.50 -1.43 1.55
C LEU A 55 4.67 -1.56 2.54
N ALA A 56 4.40 -2.07 3.74
CA ALA A 56 5.41 -2.34 4.75
C ALA A 56 5.91 -3.78 4.66
N LEU A 57 7.23 -3.96 4.63
CA LEU A 57 7.88 -5.27 4.53
C LEU A 57 8.56 -5.63 5.86
N GLN A 58 8.46 -6.89 6.27
CA GLN A 58 9.06 -7.43 7.50
C GLN A 58 9.94 -8.63 7.16
N GLU A 59 10.93 -8.95 8.02
CA GLU A 59 11.85 -10.08 7.84
C GLU A 59 12.50 -10.10 6.45
N THR A 60 12.97 -8.93 5.98
CA THR A 60 13.58 -8.73 4.65
C THR A 60 15.03 -9.18 4.56
N HIS A 61 15.54 -9.86 5.60
CA HIS A 61 16.93 -10.31 5.68
C HIS A 61 17.21 -11.35 4.59
N ALA A 62 17.65 -10.88 3.43
CA ALA A 62 18.28 -11.70 2.40
C ALA A 62 19.74 -11.94 2.79
N ASN A 63 19.97 -12.61 3.92
CA ASN A 63 21.32 -13.03 4.28
C ASN A 63 21.67 -14.28 3.47
N SER A 64 22.04 -14.09 2.21
CA SER A 64 22.72 -15.11 1.43
C SER A 64 23.96 -14.47 0.85
N ASP A 65 25.12 -15.01 1.22
CA ASP A 65 26.41 -14.67 0.60
C ASP A 65 26.35 -14.77 -0.95
N THR A 66 25.40 -15.54 -1.47
CA THR A 66 25.05 -15.68 -2.90
C THR A 66 24.51 -14.41 -3.57
N VAL A 67 23.88 -13.48 -2.83
CA VAL A 67 23.34 -12.23 -3.41
C VAL A 67 24.45 -11.19 -3.62
N ILE A 68 25.50 -11.22 -2.79
CA ILE A 68 26.64 -10.29 -2.87
C ILE A 68 27.58 -10.67 -4.02
N SER A 69 27.69 -11.96 -4.36
CA SER A 69 28.55 -12.43 -5.46
C SER A 69 27.95 -12.32 -6.86
N SER A 70 26.70 -11.83 -6.98
CA SER A 70 25.92 -11.87 -8.22
C SER A 70 25.59 -10.50 -8.80
N PHE A 71 26.21 -9.42 -8.29
CA PHE A 71 26.17 -8.08 -8.86
C PHE A 71 27.55 -7.66 -9.39
#